data_AF-A0A1L9V1P6-F1
#
_entry.id   AF-A0A1L9V1P6-F1
#
_cell.length_a   1.000
_cell.length_b   1.000
_cell.length_c   1.000
_cell.angle_alpha   90.00
_cell.angle_beta   90.00
_cell.angle_gamma   90.00
#
_symmetry.space_group_name_H-M   'P 1'
#
loop_
_entity.id
_entity.type
_entity.pdbx_description
1 polymer ?
#
loop_
_entity_poly.entity_id
_entity_poly.type
_entity_poly.pdbx_seq_one_letter_code
_entity_poly.pdbx_strand_id
1 'polypeptide(L)'
;TDKQSLATRLDKAQILLEADEFVTRFNLHDSRDLIRKGALLSHDPHDYARVDGLTDDEITALQDDKMRVRPQLFCALAGIL
;
A
#
# COMPACT_ATOMS: atom_id res chain seq x y z
N THR A 1 -14.40 9.05 -20.65
CA THR A 1 -14.47 8.78 -19.20
C THR A 1 -13.11 8.29 -18.73
N ASP A 2 -12.08 9.14 -18.85
CA ASP A 2 -10.67 8.68 -18.87
C ASP A 2 -9.76 9.38 -17.87
N LYS A 3 -10.23 10.44 -17.21
CA LYS A 3 -9.41 11.21 -16.28
C LYS A 3 -9.15 10.48 -14.97
N GLN A 4 -10.10 9.66 -14.51
CA GLN A 4 -10.03 8.99 -13.23
C GLN A 4 -9.05 7.79 -13.24
N SER A 5 -9.01 7.03 -14.33
CA SER A 5 -8.07 5.91 -14.54
C SER A 5 -6.60 6.35 -14.55
N LEU A 6 -6.31 7.53 -15.12
CA LEU A 6 -4.96 8.08 -15.15
C LEU A 6 -4.52 8.63 -13.79
N ALA A 7 -5.39 9.34 -13.08
CA ALA A 7 -5.11 9.82 -11.73
C ALA A 7 -4.75 8.66 -10.80
N THR A 8 -5.60 7.62 -10.78
CA THR A 8 -5.37 6.42 -9.97
C THR A 8 -4.07 5.68 -10.31
N ARG A 9 -3.66 5.66 -11.59
CA ARG A 9 -2.39 5.05 -12.02
C ARG A 9 -1.18 5.87 -11.59
N LEU A 10 -1.28 7.20 -11.68
CA LEU A 10 -0.24 8.10 -11.18
C LEU A 10 -0.10 7.96 -9.65
N ASP A 11 -1.22 7.83 -8.94
CA ASP A 11 -1.23 7.60 -7.49
C ASP A 11 -0.56 6.26 -7.14
N LYS A 12 -0.87 5.16 -7.85
CA LYS A 12 -0.21 3.85 -7.64
C LYS A 12 1.31 3.94 -7.84
N ALA A 13 1.75 4.59 -8.91
CA ALA A 13 3.19 4.72 -9.19
C ALA A 13 3.92 5.52 -8.11
N GLN A 14 3.29 6.60 -7.61
CA GLN A 14 3.85 7.42 -6.54
C GLN A 14 3.95 6.65 -5.22
N ILE A 15 2.88 5.94 -4.83
CA ILE A 15 2.86 5.12 -3.60
C ILE A 15 3.97 4.05 -3.63
N LEU A 16 4.16 3.39 -4.78
CA LEU A 16 5.19 2.37 -4.94
C LEU A 16 6.61 2.95 -4.91
N LEU A 17 6.79 4.17 -5.44
CA LEU A 17 8.07 4.88 -5.36
C LEU A 17 8.42 5.22 -3.90
N GLU A 18 7.48 5.80 -3.15
CA GLU A 18 7.68 6.13 -1.73
C GLU A 18 7.95 4.86 -0.89
N ALA A 19 7.24 3.76 -1.18
CA ALA A 19 7.50 2.47 -0.56
C ALA A 19 8.91 1.94 -0.86
N ASP A 20 9.39 2.05 -2.10
CA ASP A 20 10.73 1.64 -2.50
C ASP A 20 11.84 2.53 -1.89
N GLU A 21 11.59 3.83 -1.78
CA GLU A 21 12.48 4.76 -1.07
C GLU A 21 12.58 4.41 0.41
N PHE A 22 11.46 4.07 1.06
CA PHE A 22 11.43 3.59 2.44
C PHE A 22 12.25 2.31 2.60
N VAL A 23 12.00 1.31 1.74
CA VAL A 23 12.76 0.06 1.72
C VAL A 23 14.25 0.30 1.61
N THR A 24 14.66 1.17 0.70
CA THR A 24 16.07 1.51 0.46
C THR A 24 16.68 2.23 1.66
N ARG A 25 15.95 3.20 2.24
CA ARG A 25 16.41 4.00 3.38
C ARG A 25 16.70 3.15 4.62
N PHE A 26 15.91 2.10 4.83
CA PHE A 26 16.01 1.23 6.00
C PHE A 26 16.60 -0.16 5.72
N ASN A 27 17.11 -0.39 4.50
CA ASN A 27 17.69 -1.67 4.06
C ASN A 27 16.72 -2.87 4.25
N LEU A 28 15.43 -2.67 3.97
CA LEU A 28 14.36 -3.66 4.14
C LEU A 28 14.06 -4.44 2.85
N HIS A 29 15.08 -4.70 2.04
CA HIS A 29 14.92 -5.26 0.68
C HIS A 29 14.16 -6.59 0.68
N ASP A 30 14.36 -7.43 1.70
CA ASP A 30 13.67 -8.71 1.87
C ASP A 30 12.15 -8.55 2.06
N SER A 31 11.72 -7.40 2.59
CA SER A 31 10.31 -7.08 2.87
C SER A 31 9.70 -6.14 1.83
N ARG A 32 10.40 -5.86 0.72
CA ARG A 32 9.97 -4.88 -0.29
C ARG A 32 8.55 -5.13 -0.79
N ASP A 33 8.25 -6.37 -1.17
CA ASP A 33 6.95 -6.71 -1.75
C ASP A 33 5.83 -6.60 -0.71
N LEU A 34 6.08 -6.99 0.54
CA LEU A 34 5.14 -6.81 1.64
C LEU A 34 4.88 -5.32 1.91
N ILE A 35 5.92 -4.48 1.91
CA ILE A 35 5.81 -3.04 2.13
C ILE A 35 5.02 -2.38 1.00
N ARG A 36 5.24 -2.77 -0.26
CA ARG A 36 4.48 -2.28 -1.42
C ARG A 36 3.00 -2.66 -1.34
N LYS A 37 2.70 -3.92 -1.01
CA LYS A 37 1.31 -4.38 -0.78
C LYS A 37 0.65 -3.57 0.33
N GLY A 38 1.32 -3.43 1.46
CA GLY A 38 0.84 -2.67 2.61
C GLY A 38 0.62 -1.18 2.30
N ALA A 39 1.51 -0.56 1.52
CA ALA A 39 1.38 0.84 1.12
C ALA A 39 0.14 1.08 0.25
N LEU A 40 -0.13 0.19 -0.72
CA LEU A 40 -1.32 0.27 -1.56
C LEU A 40 -2.60 0.06 -0.74
N LEU A 41 -2.63 -0.96 0.14
CA LEU A 41 -3.76 -1.23 1.02
C LEU A 41 -3.99 -0.12 2.05
N SER A 42 -2.94 0.52 2.55
CA SER A 42 -3.06 1.65 3.47
C SER A 42 -3.62 2.90 2.79
N HIS A 43 -3.35 3.08 1.49
CA HIS A 43 -3.87 4.20 0.72
C HIS A 43 -5.34 4.01 0.36
N ASP A 44 -5.72 2.82 -0.12
CA ASP A 44 -7.10 2.46 -0.37
C ASP A 44 -7.37 0.99 0.04
N PRO A 45 -7.91 0.77 1.25
CA PRO A 45 -8.19 -0.59 1.75
C PRO A 45 -9.25 -1.33 0.94
N HIS A 46 -10.12 -0.60 0.22
CA HIS A 46 -11.22 -1.20 -0.54
C HIS A 46 -10.81 -1.53 -1.98
N ASP A 47 -9.68 -1.00 -2.45
CA ASP A 47 -9.09 -1.34 -3.74
C ASP A 47 -7.90 -2.28 -3.56
N TYR A 48 -8.17 -3.51 -3.07
CA TYR A 48 -7.17 -4.57 -3.06
C TYR A 48 -6.96 -5.18 -4.47
N ALA A 49 -7.86 -4.92 -5.42
CA ALA A 49 -7.75 -5.41 -6.80
C ALA A 49 -6.56 -4.80 -7.56
N ARG A 50 -6.10 -3.59 -7.18
CA ARG A 50 -4.88 -2.98 -7.73
C ARG A 50 -3.58 -3.54 -7.14
N VAL A 51 -3.64 -4.38 -6.11
CA VAL A 51 -2.45 -4.94 -5.45
C VAL A 51 -2.07 -6.25 -6.13
N ASP A 52 -0.96 -6.22 -6.85
CA ASP A 52 -0.48 -7.40 -7.56
C ASP A 52 0.05 -8.45 -6.58
N GLY A 53 -0.32 -9.72 -6.78
CA GLY A 53 0.22 -10.86 -6.04
C GLY A 53 -0.34 -11.07 -4.64
N LEU A 54 -1.52 -10.54 -4.31
CA LEU A 54 -2.26 -10.99 -3.14
C LEU A 54 -2.71 -12.44 -3.32
N THR A 55 -2.55 -13.23 -2.26
CA THR A 55 -3.08 -14.60 -2.17
C THR A 55 -4.57 -14.59 -1.83
N ASP A 56 -5.27 -15.67 -2.17
CA ASP A 56 -6.70 -15.80 -1.86
C ASP A 56 -6.98 -15.68 -0.35
N ASP A 57 -6.05 -16.14 0.50
CA ASP A 57 -6.12 -16.00 1.95
C ASP A 57 -6.00 -14.54 2.40
N GLU A 58 -5.06 -13.79 1.82
CA GLU A 58 -4.91 -12.34 2.06
C GLU A 58 -6.15 -11.56 1.60
N ILE A 59 -6.71 -11.90 0.44
CA ILE A 59 -7.93 -11.28 -0.09
C ILE A 59 -9.12 -11.58 0.83
N THR A 60 -9.27 -12.82 1.28
CA THR A 60 -10.33 -13.23 2.19
C THR A 60 -10.22 -12.50 3.53
N ALA A 61 -9.00 -12.35 4.07
CA ALA A 61 -8.75 -11.60 5.29
C ALA A 61 -9.06 -10.09 5.15
N LEU A 62 -8.88 -9.52 3.95
CA LEU A 62 -9.25 -8.13 3.65
C LEU A 62 -10.76 -7.94 3.47
N GLN A 63 -11.48 -8.97 3.00
CA GLN A 63 -12.94 -8.93 2.80
C GLN A 63 -13.73 -9.14 4.10
N ASP A 64 -13.18 -9.86 5.08
CA ASP A 64 -13.83 -10.15 6.37
C ASP A 64 -13.79 -8.96 7.34
N ASP A 65 -14.14 -7.77 6.86
CA ASP A 65 -14.01 -6.43 7.46
C ASP A 65 -14.56 -6.29 8.90
N LYS A 66 -13.83 -6.88 9.85
CA LYS A 66 -13.83 -6.58 11.29
C LYS A 66 -12.47 -6.12 11.77
N MET A 67 -11.44 -6.20 10.93
CA MET A 67 -10.13 -5.66 11.27
C MET A 67 -10.15 -4.16 10.97
N ARG A 68 -10.53 -3.37 11.98
CA ARG A 68 -10.21 -1.95 12.06
C ARG A 68 -8.70 -1.78 12.00
N VAL A 69 -8.10 -1.85 10.82
CA VAL A 69 -6.72 -1.44 10.59
C VAL A 69 -6.75 0.08 10.77
N ARG A 70 -6.41 0.53 11.99
CA ARG A 70 -6.28 1.97 12.26
C ARG A 70 -5.20 2.49 11.30
N PRO A 71 -5.51 3.39 10.35
CA PRO A 71 -4.52 3.92 9.42
C PRO A 71 -3.45 4.81 10.10
N GLN A 72 -3.48 4.92 11.44
CA GLN A 72 -2.61 5.80 12.22
C GLN A 72 -1.15 5.34 12.31
N LEU A 73 -0.78 4.16 11.78
CA LEU A 73 0.57 3.61 11.97
C LEU A 73 1.58 3.97 10.87
N PHE A 74 1.17 4.50 9.71
CA PHE A 74 2.13 4.89 8.67
C PHE A 74 2.41 6.40 8.57
N CYS A 75 1.61 7.26 9.22
CA CYS A 75 1.87 8.72 9.25
C CYS A 75 3.00 9.16 10.21
N ALA A 76 3.58 8.27 11.00
CA ALA A 76 4.54 8.66 12.04
C ALA A 76 5.99 8.88 11.56
N LEU A 77 6.35 8.49 10.32
CA LEU A 77 7.75 8.55 9.87
C LEU A 77 8.08 9.73 8.93
N ALA A 78 7.10 10.57 8.58
CA ALA A 78 7.32 11.79 7.79
C ALA A 78 7.52 13.05 8.66
N GLY A 79 7.42 12.95 9.99
CA GLY A 79 7.37 14.11 10.90
C GLY A 79 8.47 14.20 11.97
N ILE A 80 9.52 13.39 11.90
CA ILE A 80 10.71 13.53 12.76
C ILE A 80 11.95 13.67 11.88
N LEU A 81 12.09 14.84 11.25
CA LEU A 81 13.40 15.40 10.92
C LEU A 81 13.31 16.93 10.96
#